data_AF-A0A6C0C6D7-F1
#
_entry.id   AF-A0A6C0C6D7-F1
#
_cell.length_a   1.000
_cell.length_b   1.000
_cell.length_c   1.000
_cell.angle_alpha   90.00
_cell.angle_beta   90.00
_cell.angle_gamma   90.00
#
_symmetry.space_group_name_H-M   'P 1'
#
loop_
_entity.id
_entity.type
_entity.pdbx_description
1 polymer ?
#
loop_
_entity_poly.entity_id
_entity_poly.type
_entity_poly.pdbx_seq_one_letter_code
_entity_poly.pdbx_strand_id
1 'polypeptide(L)'
;MSDVEKDCIDNPIVIDVSGEELKKRREAVVQEKHEERKNAIIELVMRQTNYSKEIASEKLSQWDNNYLHVIKEYMDPDFQKEKIVNKSNTKNQMIYGEIRNFMDDVNKQQIQRKRQAEQHEQRRLAYLTYLQRKNGETGT
;
A
#
# COMPACT_ATOMS: atom_id res chain seq x y z
N MET A 1 15.25 43.55 -36.61
CA MET A 1 15.56 42.18 -37.06
C MET A 1 16.99 41.92 -36.65
N SER A 2 17.17 41.28 -35.50
CA SER A 2 18.46 40.99 -34.89
C SER A 2 18.49 39.51 -34.57
N ASP A 3 19.61 38.91 -34.96
CA ASP A 3 19.87 37.49 -35.08
C ASP A 3 19.66 36.70 -33.78
N VAL A 4 19.02 35.54 -33.91
CA VAL A 4 18.94 34.53 -32.85
C VAL A 4 20.22 33.69 -32.95
N GLU A 5 21.20 34.01 -32.13
CA GLU A 5 22.36 33.15 -31.93
C GLU A 5 21.91 31.86 -31.24
N LYS A 6 22.18 30.73 -31.91
CA LYS A 6 21.98 29.38 -31.37
C LYS A 6 23.05 29.14 -30.31
N ASP A 7 22.63 29.09 -29.05
CA ASP A 7 23.48 28.59 -27.98
C ASP A 7 23.86 27.13 -28.24
N CYS A 8 25.17 26.90 -28.21
CA CYS A 8 25.85 25.65 -28.47
C CYS A 8 25.40 24.60 -27.46
N ILE A 9 24.95 23.43 -27.94
CA ILE A 9 24.77 22.26 -27.10
C ILE A 9 26.18 21.74 -26.77
N ASP A 10 26.62 21.97 -25.53
CA ASP A 10 27.82 21.34 -24.99
C ASP A 10 27.64 19.82 -25.02
N ASN A 11 28.35 19.16 -25.93
CA ASN A 11 28.49 17.71 -25.94
C ASN A 11 29.07 17.28 -24.57
N PRO A 12 28.42 16.41 -23.80
CA PRO A 12 28.99 15.93 -22.55
C PRO A 12 30.25 15.13 -22.90
N ILE A 13 31.40 15.61 -22.42
CA ILE A 13 32.65 14.87 -22.45
C ILE A 13 32.40 13.56 -21.68
N VAL A 14 32.30 12.44 -22.40
CA VAL A 14 32.22 11.11 -21.80
C VAL A 14 33.62 10.79 -21.28
N ILE A 15 33.90 11.23 -20.05
CA ILE A 15 35.09 10.84 -19.31
C ILE A 15 34.88 9.37 -18.92
N ASP A 16 35.67 8.46 -19.50
CA ASP A 16 35.66 7.05 -19.15
C ASP A 16 36.33 6.87 -17.77
N VAL A 17 35.56 7.16 -16.72
CA VAL A 17 35.98 6.95 -15.33
C VAL A 17 35.95 5.45 -15.04
N SER A 18 37.09 4.94 -14.56
CA SER A 18 37.21 3.54 -14.14
C SER A 18 36.06 3.14 -13.20
N GLY A 19 35.60 1.89 -13.30
CA GLY A 19 34.42 1.42 -12.56
C GLY A 19 34.52 1.60 -11.04
N GLU A 20 35.72 1.72 -10.48
CA GLU A 20 35.95 1.98 -9.05
C GLU A 20 35.64 3.43 -8.65
N GLU A 21 35.97 4.42 -9.48
CA GLU A 21 35.68 5.82 -9.18
C GLU A 21 34.19 6.12 -9.26
N LEU A 22 33.48 5.51 -10.22
CA LEU A 22 32.02 5.61 -10.32
C LEU A 22 31.32 5.01 -9.09
N LYS A 23 31.83 3.92 -8.52
CA LYS A 23 31.30 3.32 -7.28
C LYS A 23 31.49 4.28 -6.10
N LYS A 24 32.69 4.83 -5.90
CA LYS A 24 32.98 5.80 -4.84
C LYS A 24 32.10 7.05 -4.94
N ARG A 25 31.92 7.60 -6.15
CA ARG A 25 31.03 8.76 -6.38
C ARG A 25 29.57 8.44 -6.03
N ARG A 26 29.08 7.25 -6.40
CA ARG A 26 27.71 6.81 -6.05
C ARG A 26 27.55 6.62 -4.55
N GLU A 27 28.52 6.00 -3.89
CA GLU A 27 28.52 5.80 -2.44
C GLU A 27 28.49 7.16 -1.71
N ALA A 28 29.33 8.11 -2.13
CA ALA A 28 29.35 9.46 -1.55
C ALA A 28 28.00 10.18 -1.68
N VAL A 29 27.38 10.14 -2.87
CA VAL A 29 26.04 10.74 -3.11
C VAL A 29 24.97 10.06 -2.26
N VAL A 30 25.06 8.75 -2.06
CA VAL A 30 24.12 8.01 -1.20
C VAL A 30 24.30 8.40 0.27
N GLN A 31 25.55 8.55 0.74
CA GLN A 31 25.84 8.98 2.11
C GLN A 31 25.34 10.41 2.37
N GLU A 32 25.63 11.34 1.46
CA GLU A 32 25.17 12.72 1.55
C GLU A 32 23.64 12.79 1.68
N LYS A 33 22.90 12.11 0.80
CA LYS A 33 21.43 12.04 0.88
C LYS A 33 20.93 11.41 2.18
N HIS A 34 21.67 10.45 2.73
CA HIS A 34 21.31 9.80 3.97
C HIS A 34 21.48 10.74 5.17
N GLU A 35 22.55 11.56 5.17
CA GLU A 35 22.78 12.60 6.17
C GLU A 35 21.76 13.73 6.09
N GLU A 36 21.42 14.19 4.89
CA GLU A 36 20.36 15.18 4.67
C GLU A 36 19.02 14.70 5.24
N ARG A 37 18.65 13.45 4.95
CA ARG A 37 17.42 12.85 5.49
C ARG A 37 17.45 12.76 7.01
N LYS A 38 18.56 12.33 7.60
CA LYS A 38 18.70 12.28 9.06
C LYS A 38 18.56 13.66 9.70
N ASN A 39 19.21 14.66 9.13
CA ASN A 39 19.12 16.04 9.62
C ASN A 39 17.70 16.59 9.52
N ALA A 40 17.00 16.35 8.41
CA ALA A 40 15.60 16.75 8.23
C ALA A 40 14.67 16.09 9.26
N ILE A 41 14.91 14.82 9.59
CA ILE A 41 14.14 14.10 10.61
C ILE A 41 14.39 14.67 12.01
N ILE A 42 15.65 14.94 12.37
CA ILE A 42 16.00 15.55 13.66
C ILE A 42 15.35 16.93 13.78
N GLU A 43 15.42 17.75 12.74
CA GLU A 43 14.81 19.07 12.72
C GLU A 43 13.29 19.00 12.87
N LEU A 44 12.65 18.02 12.22
CA LEU A 44 11.21 17.77 12.38
C LEU A 44 10.85 17.48 13.84
N VAL A 45 11.60 16.60 14.51
CA VAL A 45 11.38 16.28 15.93
C VAL A 45 11.56 17.52 16.79
N MET A 46 12.66 18.26 16.62
CA MET A 46 12.95 19.49 17.37
C MET A 46 11.91 20.60 17.18
N ARG A 47 11.24 20.67 16.01
CA ARG A 47 10.16 21.64 15.77
C ARG A 47 8.86 21.27 16.51
N GLN A 48 8.64 19.98 16.78
CA GLN A 48 7.41 19.47 17.40
C GLN A 48 7.58 19.21 18.90
N THR A 49 8.81 19.05 19.39
CA THR A 49 9.12 18.74 20.78
C THR A 49 10.17 19.71 21.33
N ASN A 50 10.26 19.84 22.65
CA ASN A 50 11.29 20.67 23.30
C ASN A 50 12.64 19.93 23.44
N TYR A 51 12.95 18.96 22.57
CA TYR A 51 14.20 18.22 22.64
C TYR A 51 15.37 19.00 22.05
N SER A 52 16.55 18.88 22.67
CA SER A 52 17.80 19.32 22.05
C SER A 52 18.18 18.36 20.92
N LYS A 53 19.08 18.81 20.02
CA LYS A 53 19.57 18.00 18.90
C LYS A 53 20.13 16.64 19.35
N GLU A 54 20.83 16.64 20.49
CA GLU A 54 21.44 15.45 21.09
C GLU A 54 20.37 14.45 21.56
N ILE A 55 19.39 14.93 22.33
CA ILE A 55 18.29 14.11 22.86
C ILE A 55 17.43 13.58 21.71
N ALA A 56 17.14 14.41 20.71
CA ALA A 56 16.37 14.00 19.53
C ALA A 56 17.09 12.87 18.76
N SER A 57 18.41 12.96 18.59
CA SER A 57 19.21 11.92 17.94
C SER A 57 19.24 10.62 18.75
N GLU A 58 19.39 10.72 20.07
CA GLU A 58 19.38 9.54 20.95
C GLU A 58 18.02 8.83 20.90
N LYS A 59 16.93 9.58 21.02
CA LYS A 59 15.57 9.06 20.92
C LYS A 59 15.27 8.46 19.54
N LEU A 60 15.69 9.11 18.45
CA LEU A 60 15.57 8.54 17.11
C LEU A 60 16.32 7.21 16.98
N SER A 61 17.49 7.07 17.61
CA SER A 61 18.23 5.80 17.63
C SER A 61 17.50 4.71 18.43
N GLN A 62 16.81 5.06 19.51
CA GLN A 62 16.01 4.10 20.31
C GLN A 62 14.80 3.56 19.52
N TRP A 63 14.26 4.36 18.60
CA TRP A 63 13.08 4.04 17.80
C TRP A 63 13.38 3.69 16.33
N ASP A 64 14.60 3.26 16.02
CA ASP A 64 15.03 2.89 14.65
C ASP A 64 14.68 3.95 13.59
N ASN A 65 15.02 5.21 13.88
CA ASN A 65 14.74 6.41 13.08
C ASN A 65 13.25 6.72 12.86
N ASN A 66 12.35 6.12 13.64
CA ASN A 66 10.92 6.38 13.55
C ASN A 66 10.52 7.63 14.36
N TYR A 67 10.60 8.79 13.71
CA TYR A 67 10.25 10.08 14.32
C TYR A 67 8.83 10.14 14.87
N LEU A 68 7.88 9.39 14.29
CA LEU A 68 6.50 9.39 14.75
C LEU A 68 6.38 8.74 16.12
N HIS A 69 7.18 7.70 16.40
CA HIS A 69 7.20 7.08 17.73
C HIS A 69 7.86 7.99 18.75
N VAL A 70 8.93 8.70 18.39
CA VAL A 70 9.55 9.71 19.26
C VAL A 70 8.56 10.82 19.64
N ILE A 71 7.81 11.34 18.67
CA ILE A 71 6.80 12.38 18.93
C ILE A 71 5.65 11.82 19.78
N LYS A 72 5.19 10.60 19.50
CA LYS A 72 4.16 9.93 20.30
C LYS A 72 4.62 9.68 21.74
N GLU A 73 5.84 9.21 21.94
CA GLU A 73 6.46 9.01 23.26
C GLU A 73 6.52 10.33 24.03
N TYR A 74 6.88 11.42 23.36
CA TYR A 74 6.93 12.74 23.98
C TYR A 74 5.55 13.23 24.45
N MET A 75 4.49 12.96 23.67
CA MET A 75 3.12 13.35 24.01
C MET A 75 2.46 12.41 25.03
N ASP A 76 2.68 11.11 24.91
CA ASP A 76 2.14 10.06 25.76
C ASP A 76 3.23 9.01 26.03
N PRO A 77 3.89 9.04 27.20
CA PRO A 77 4.97 8.10 27.54
C PRO A 77 4.53 6.64 27.51
N ASP A 78 3.23 6.36 27.67
CA ASP A 78 2.65 5.03 27.72
C ASP A 78 1.97 4.63 26.40
N PHE A 79 2.23 5.34 25.29
CA PHE A 79 1.55 5.09 24.01
C PHE A 79 1.75 3.68 23.43
N GLN A 80 2.81 2.97 23.87
CA GLN A 80 3.04 1.57 23.50
C GLN A 80 2.05 0.60 24.14
N LYS A 81 1.40 1.00 25.25
CA LYS A 81 0.39 0.16 25.89
C LYS A 81 -0.84 0.18 25.01
N GLU A 82 -1.10 -0.93 24.33
CA GLU A 82 -2.37 -1.13 23.66
C GLU A 82 -3.48 -0.87 24.68
N LYS A 83 -4.28 0.18 24.45
CA LYS A 83 -5.50 0.37 25.22
C LYS A 83 -6.34 -0.87 24.92
N ILE A 84 -6.44 -1.78 25.89
CA ILE A 84 -7.36 -2.91 25.83
C ILE A 84 -8.75 -2.29 25.84
N VAL A 85 -9.23 -1.90 24.67
CA VAL A 85 -10.61 -1.47 24.50
C VAL A 85 -11.41 -2.75 24.55
N ASN A 86 -11.80 -3.14 25.76
CA ASN A 86 -12.86 -4.11 25.98
C ASN A 86 -14.14 -3.49 25.40
N LYS A 87 -14.30 -3.56 24.07
CA LYS A 87 -15.57 -3.28 23.41
C LYS A 87 -16.49 -4.44 23.77
N SER A 88 -17.01 -4.42 24.99
CA SER A 88 -18.09 -5.30 25.38
C SER A 88 -19.28 -4.90 24.51
N ASN A 89 -19.53 -5.69 23.46
CA ASN A 89 -20.73 -5.50 22.67
C ASN A 89 -21.91 -5.62 23.64
N THR A 90 -22.83 -4.66 23.58
CA THR A 90 -24.05 -4.78 24.38
C THR A 90 -24.82 -6.02 23.92
N LYS A 91 -25.62 -6.62 24.80
CA LYS A 91 -26.44 -7.80 24.44
C LYS A 91 -27.24 -7.56 23.15
N ASN A 92 -27.76 -6.34 22.98
CA ASN A 92 -28.50 -5.95 21.78
C ASN A 92 -27.61 -5.93 20.53
N GLN A 93 -26.37 -5.44 20.61
CA GLN A 93 -25.43 -5.48 19.48
C GLN A 93 -25.09 -6.90 19.04
N MET A 94 -24.96 -7.82 20.01
CA MET A 94 -24.76 -9.25 19.72
C MET A 94 -25.98 -9.83 19.01
N ILE A 95 -27.19 -9.60 19.54
CA ILE A 95 -28.45 -10.07 18.95
C ILE A 95 -28.61 -9.54 17.52
N TYR A 96 -28.36 -8.26 17.28
CA TYR A 96 -28.42 -7.69 15.93
C TYR A 96 -27.37 -8.28 14.99
N GLY A 97 -26.19 -8.63 15.50
CA GLY A 97 -25.16 -9.33 14.73
C GLY A 97 -25.63 -10.72 14.30
N GLU A 98 -26.25 -11.47 15.20
CA GLU A 98 -26.79 -12.80 14.89
C GLU A 98 -27.92 -12.73 13.86
N ILE A 99 -28.85 -11.78 13.99
CA ILE A 99 -29.93 -11.57 13.02
C ILE A 99 -29.37 -11.26 11.63
N ARG A 100 -28.35 -10.40 11.54
CA ARG A 100 -27.71 -10.07 10.26
C ARG A 100 -27.04 -11.29 9.64
N ASN A 101 -26.25 -12.02 10.43
CA ASN A 101 -25.55 -13.21 9.95
C ASN A 101 -26.55 -14.25 9.40
N PHE A 102 -27.66 -14.46 10.11
CA PHE A 102 -28.73 -15.35 9.66
C PHE A 102 -29.33 -14.90 8.31
N MET A 103 -29.66 -13.61 8.17
CA MET A 103 -30.21 -13.08 6.92
C MET A 103 -29.22 -13.18 5.76
N ASP A 104 -27.94 -12.88 6.02
CA ASP A 104 -26.88 -12.95 5.02
C ASP A 104 -26.69 -14.37 4.51
N ASP A 105 -26.75 -15.37 5.39
CA ASP A 105 -26.59 -16.78 5.01
C ASP A 105 -27.78 -17.29 4.19
N VAL A 106 -29.01 -16.94 4.58
CA VAL A 106 -30.21 -17.25 3.79
C VAL A 106 -30.13 -16.64 2.39
N ASN A 107 -29.73 -15.37 2.30
CA ASN A 107 -29.61 -14.66 1.03
C ASN A 107 -28.52 -15.29 0.14
N LYS A 108 -27.34 -15.61 0.70
CA LYS A 108 -26.27 -16.31 -0.03
C LYS A 108 -26.76 -17.63 -0.62
N GLN A 109 -27.46 -18.45 0.16
CA GLN A 109 -28.00 -19.73 -0.32
C GLN A 109 -29.03 -19.55 -1.44
N GLN A 110 -29.90 -18.54 -1.34
CA GLN A 110 -30.87 -18.24 -2.39
C GLN A 110 -30.20 -17.82 -3.70
N ILE A 111 -29.23 -16.92 -3.63
CA ILE A 111 -28.45 -16.46 -4.79
C ILE A 111 -27.71 -17.64 -5.44
N GLN A 112 -27.09 -18.50 -4.63
CA GLN A 112 -26.38 -19.69 -5.14
C GLN A 112 -27.34 -20.65 -5.86
N ARG A 113 -28.50 -20.95 -5.29
CA ARG A 113 -29.52 -21.80 -5.91
C ARG A 113 -30.00 -21.22 -7.24
N LYS A 114 -30.23 -19.90 -7.31
CA LYS A 114 -30.62 -19.23 -8.54
C LYS A 114 -29.55 -19.35 -9.62
N ARG A 115 -28.29 -19.08 -9.27
CA ARG A 115 -27.15 -19.22 -10.21
C ARG A 115 -26.99 -20.66 -10.71
N GLN A 116 -27.15 -21.65 -9.84
CA GLN A 116 -27.08 -23.07 -10.24
C GLN A 116 -28.22 -23.42 -11.21
N ALA A 117 -29.45 -22.98 -10.94
CA ALA A 117 -30.58 -23.21 -11.83
C ALA A 117 -30.35 -22.59 -13.23
N GLU A 118 -29.87 -21.34 -13.28
CA GLU A 118 -29.51 -20.65 -14.54
C GLU A 118 -28.42 -21.43 -15.31
N GLN A 119 -27.39 -21.93 -14.63
CA GLN A 119 -26.34 -22.74 -15.25
C GLN A 119 -26.87 -24.06 -15.81
N HIS A 120 -27.75 -24.74 -15.08
CA HIS A 120 -28.39 -25.97 -15.55
C HIS A 120 -29.24 -25.73 -16.80
N GLU A 121 -30.00 -24.64 -16.83
CA GLU A 121 -30.80 -24.25 -17.99
C GLU A 121 -29.93 -23.93 -19.21
N GLN A 122 -28.87 -23.14 -19.03
CA GLN A 122 -27.92 -22.83 -20.11
C GLN A 122 -27.28 -24.10 -20.69
N ARG A 123 -26.85 -25.04 -19.83
CA ARG A 123 -26.31 -26.34 -20.26
C ARG A 123 -27.35 -27.14 -21.04
N ARG A 124 -28.61 -27.16 -20.59
CA ARG A 124 -29.72 -27.83 -21.29
C ARG A 124 -29.95 -27.23 -22.68
N LEU A 125 -30.02 -25.91 -22.78
CA LEU A 125 -30.21 -25.20 -24.05
C LEU A 125 -29.05 -25.44 -25.02
N ALA A 126 -27.82 -25.39 -24.54
CA ALA A 126 -26.62 -25.68 -25.34
C ALA A 126 -26.65 -27.11 -25.89
N TYR A 127 -27.05 -28.09 -25.07
CA TYR A 127 -27.19 -29.48 -25.49
C TYR A 127 -28.28 -29.67 -26.56
N LEU A 128 -29.45 -29.04 -26.38
CA LEU A 128 -30.53 -29.08 -27.37
C LEU A 128 -30.08 -28.46 -28.70
N THR A 129 -29.37 -27.34 -28.65
CA THR A 129 -28.81 -26.67 -29.84
C THR A 129 -27.81 -27.58 -30.56
N TYR A 130 -26.96 -28.28 -29.80
CA TYR A 130 -26.00 -29.24 -30.35
C TYR A 130 -26.70 -30.40 -31.10
N LEU A 131 -27.76 -30.98 -30.51
CA LEU A 131 -28.54 -32.05 -31.16
C LEU A 131 -29.22 -31.58 -32.45
N GLN A 132 -29.76 -30.35 -32.46
CA GLN A 132 -30.36 -29.77 -33.66
C GLN A 132 -29.35 -29.63 -34.81
N ARG A 133 -28.13 -29.18 -34.52
CA ARG A 133 -27.06 -29.08 -35.53
C ARG A 133 -26.68 -30.44 -36.10
N LYS A 134 -26.48 -31.44 -35.21
CA LYS A 134 -26.13 -32.81 -35.63
C LYS A 134 -27.19 -33.44 -36.53
N ASN A 135 -28.47 -33.25 -36.22
CA ASN A 135 -29.57 -33.80 -37.02
C ASN A 135 -29.71 -33.11 -38.39
N GLY A 136 -29.30 -31.84 -38.50
CA GLY A 136 -29.25 -31.11 -39.77
C GLY A 136 -28.14 -31.57 -40.72
N GLU A 137 -27.01 -32.06 -40.17
CA GLU A 137 -25.86 -32.56 -40.95
C GLU A 137 -26.10 -33.97 -41.53
N THR A 138 -27.00 -34.75 -40.95
CA THR A 138 -27.33 -36.11 -41.42
C THR A 138 -28.41 -36.17 -42.51
N GLY A 139 -28.91 -35.01 -42.97
CA GLY A 139 -30.05 -34.89 -43.90
C GLY A 139 -29.70 -34.43 -45.33
N THR A 140 -28.43 -34.36 -45.70
CA THR A 140 -27.91 -34.06 -47.05
C THR A 140 -27.07 -35.21 -47.55
#